data_AF-A0AAJ0B1E6-F1
#
_entry.id   AF-A0AAJ0B1E6-F1
#
_cell.length_a   1.000
_cell.length_b   1.000
_cell.length_c   1.000
_cell.angle_alpha   90.00
_cell.angle_beta   90.00
_cell.angle_gamma   90.00
#
_symmetry.space_group_name_H-M   'P 1'
#
loop_
_entity.id
_entity.type
_entity.pdbx_description
1 polymer ?
#
loop_
_entity_poly.entity_id
_entity_poly.type
_entity_poly.pdbx_seq_one_letter_code
_entity_poly.pdbx_strand_id
1 'polypeptide(L)'
;MALSYVWGDGDAEPLLSTMENIALLCQPASLQKSSVLGERLPWTLRDAMAVARELGIRYLGVDRLCIVQDDATQKPGRLAAMAAIYGNASLTLIAANGDDTRGLRLSPPDVSIITLPSGLDLES
;
A
#
# COMPACT_ATOMS: atom_id res chain seq x y z
N MET A 1 1.37 -2.61 8.98
CA MET A 1 0.29 -3.17 8.12
C MET A 1 0.75 -3.19 6.69
N ALA A 2 0.26 -4.11 5.88
CA ALA A 2 0.48 -4.15 4.43
C ALA A 2 -0.87 -4.19 3.68
N LEU A 3 -0.89 -3.75 2.42
CA LEU A 3 -2.08 -3.75 1.56
C LEU A 3 -1.88 -4.70 0.38
N SER A 4 -2.76 -5.70 0.25
CA SER A 4 -2.83 -6.61 -0.90
C SER A 4 -4.07 -6.30 -1.73
N TYR A 5 -3.90 -6.04 -3.02
CA TYR A 5 -4.93 -5.50 -3.90
C TYR A 5 -4.51 -5.63 -5.36
N VAL A 6 -5.48 -5.59 -6.28
CA VAL A 6 -5.23 -5.67 -7.72
C VAL A 6 -5.01 -4.26 -8.30
N TRP A 7 -4.05 -4.15 -9.22
CA TRP A 7 -3.84 -2.93 -9.99
C TRP A 7 -4.86 -2.82 -11.11
N GLY A 8 -5.57 -1.70 -11.15
CA GLY A 8 -6.57 -1.40 -12.16
C GLY A 8 -6.00 -0.63 -13.34
N ASP A 9 -6.54 -0.93 -14.50
CA ASP A 9 -6.20 -0.29 -15.79
C ASP A 9 -7.09 0.93 -16.06
N GLY A 10 -7.27 1.82 -15.06
CA GLY A 10 -8.09 3.02 -15.21
C GLY A 10 -7.49 4.05 -16.19
N ASP A 11 -8.34 4.87 -16.81
CA ASP A 11 -7.96 5.90 -17.82
C ASP A 11 -6.97 6.97 -17.30
N ALA A 12 -6.82 7.10 -15.97
CA ALA A 12 -5.85 7.99 -15.34
C ALA A 12 -4.73 7.16 -14.72
N GLU A 13 -3.48 7.38 -15.14
CA GLU A 13 -2.32 6.67 -14.57
C GLU A 13 -2.21 6.94 -13.05
N PRO A 14 -2.49 5.92 -12.21
CA PRO A 14 -2.46 6.07 -10.76
C PRO A 14 -1.05 6.41 -10.29
N LEU A 15 -0.94 7.02 -9.10
CA LEU A 15 0.35 7.38 -8.53
C LEU A 15 1.26 6.15 -8.35
N LEU A 16 2.41 6.18 -9.01
CA LEU A 16 3.49 5.20 -8.87
C LEU A 16 4.72 5.91 -8.31
N SER A 17 5.51 5.24 -7.47
CA SER A 17 6.81 5.77 -7.11
C SER A 17 7.82 5.57 -8.24
N THR A 18 8.48 6.66 -8.61
CA THR A 18 9.51 6.75 -9.63
C THR A 18 10.76 7.38 -9.02
N MET A 19 11.91 7.27 -9.68
CA MET A 19 13.12 7.95 -9.22
C MET A 19 12.96 9.47 -9.14
N GLU A 20 12.05 10.04 -9.95
CA GLU A 20 11.76 11.47 -9.98
C GLU A 20 10.91 11.92 -8.77
N ASN A 21 9.94 11.12 -8.34
CA ASN A 21 8.97 11.54 -7.32
C ASN A 21 9.23 10.94 -5.93
N ILE A 22 10.17 10.00 -5.79
CA ILE A 22 10.45 9.34 -4.50
C ILE A 22 10.85 10.34 -3.41
N ALA A 23 11.61 11.39 -3.76
CA ALA A 23 12.00 12.43 -2.81
C ALA A 23 10.79 13.21 -2.29
N LEU A 24 9.79 13.46 -3.14
CA LEU A 24 8.53 14.10 -2.75
C LEU A 24 7.68 13.16 -1.90
N LEU A 25 7.60 11.88 -2.24
CA LEU A 25 6.88 10.86 -1.47
C LEU A 25 7.41 10.75 -0.03
N CYS A 26 8.71 10.92 0.18
CA CYS A 26 9.33 10.91 1.50
C CYS A 26 9.04 12.15 2.35
N GLN A 27 8.45 13.21 1.78
CA GLN A 27 8.10 14.40 2.57
C GLN A 27 6.88 14.14 3.46
N PRO A 28 6.84 14.71 4.68
CA PRO A 28 5.63 14.71 5.49
C PRO A 28 4.45 15.28 4.71
N ALA A 29 3.26 14.70 4.89
CA ALA A 29 2.04 15.15 4.24
C ALA A 29 2.00 15.06 2.69
N SER A 30 2.99 14.43 2.05
CA SER A 30 3.08 14.28 0.59
C SER A 30 1.87 13.60 -0.04
N LEU A 31 1.15 12.75 0.70
CA LEU A 31 -0.04 12.01 0.25
C LEU A 31 -1.37 12.59 0.77
N GLN A 32 -1.36 13.77 1.41
CA GLN A 32 -2.60 14.40 1.87
C GLN A 32 -3.50 14.77 0.70
N LYS A 33 -4.82 14.76 0.92
CA LYS A 33 -5.81 15.04 -0.14
C LYS A 33 -5.58 16.37 -0.88
N SER A 34 -4.97 17.36 -0.22
CA SER A 34 -4.65 18.68 -0.78
C SER A 34 -3.30 18.76 -1.49
N SER A 35 -2.53 17.67 -1.58
CA SER A 35 -1.25 17.65 -2.28
C SER A 35 -1.40 17.14 -3.72
N VAL A 36 -0.46 17.54 -4.59
CA VAL A 36 -0.42 17.13 -6.01
C VAL A 36 -0.36 15.61 -6.17
N LEU A 37 0.40 14.92 -5.31
CA LEU A 37 0.46 13.45 -5.33
C LEU A 37 -0.81 12.83 -4.73
N GLY A 38 -1.35 13.49 -3.71
CA GLY A 38 -2.56 13.07 -3.04
C GLY A 38 -3.78 13.09 -3.94
N GLU A 39 -3.86 13.93 -4.98
CA GLU A 39 -4.94 13.90 -5.98
C GLU A 39 -4.89 12.65 -6.86
N ARG A 40 -3.67 12.17 -7.19
CA ARG A 40 -3.42 10.99 -8.01
C ARG A 40 -3.48 9.67 -7.24
N LEU A 41 -3.72 9.72 -5.93
CA LEU A 41 -3.78 8.54 -5.08
C LEU A 41 -5.08 7.76 -5.36
N PRO A 42 -4.97 6.45 -5.69
CA PRO A 42 -6.13 5.58 -5.86
C PRO A 42 -7.04 5.56 -4.63
N TRP A 43 -8.33 5.35 -4.86
CA TRP A 43 -9.33 5.31 -3.80
C TRP A 43 -9.02 4.20 -2.77
N THR A 44 -8.60 3.02 -3.24
CA THR A 44 -8.29 1.89 -2.34
C THR A 44 -7.14 2.21 -1.39
N LEU A 45 -6.15 2.99 -1.82
CA LEU A 45 -5.06 3.44 -0.96
C LEU A 45 -5.55 4.47 0.07
N ARG A 46 -6.46 5.36 -0.31
CA ARG A 46 -7.07 6.32 0.63
C ARG A 46 -7.84 5.60 1.72
N ASP A 47 -8.64 4.62 1.34
CA ASP A 47 -9.44 3.85 2.29
C ASP A 47 -8.53 3.00 3.19
N ALA A 48 -7.49 2.38 2.64
CA ALA A 48 -6.49 1.66 3.43
C ALA A 48 -5.76 2.56 4.43
N MET A 49 -5.43 3.80 4.06
CA MET A 49 -4.85 4.79 4.98
C MET A 49 -5.83 5.20 6.08
N ALA A 50 -7.13 5.33 5.77
CA ALA A 50 -8.15 5.62 6.77
C ALA A 50 -8.28 4.46 7.78
N VAL A 51 -8.38 3.23 7.29
CA VAL A 51 -8.40 2.01 8.12
C VAL A 51 -7.15 1.91 8.98
N ALA A 52 -5.95 2.17 8.43
CA ALA A 52 -4.71 2.16 9.19
C ALA A 52 -4.77 3.14 10.38
N ARG A 53 -5.31 4.34 10.15
CA ARG A 53 -5.45 5.38 11.17
C ARG A 53 -6.45 5.01 12.24
N GLU A 54 -7.60 4.44 11.87
CA GLU A 54 -8.61 3.96 12.81
C GLU A 54 -8.09 2.82 13.70
N LEU A 55 -7.25 1.96 13.13
CA LEU A 55 -6.59 0.86 13.86
C LEU A 55 -5.35 1.30 14.65
N GLY A 56 -4.99 2.59 14.63
CA GLY A 56 -3.80 3.11 15.34
C GLY A 56 -2.46 2.64 14.75
N ILE A 57 -2.45 2.16 13.51
CA ILE A 57 -1.25 1.65 12.84
C ILE A 57 -0.51 2.80 12.16
N ARG A 58 0.76 2.98 12.55
CA ARG A 58 1.61 4.07 12.04
C ARG A 58 2.18 3.84 10.64
N TYR A 59 2.36 2.58 10.24
CA TYR A 59 3.03 2.23 8.99
C TYR A 59 2.17 1.29 8.14
N LEU A 60 1.93 1.71 6.90
CA LEU A 60 1.24 0.95 5.86
C LEU A 60 2.20 0.74 4.68
N GLY A 61 2.53 -0.52 4.40
CA GLY A 61 3.29 -0.90 3.20
C GLY A 61 2.36 -1.02 2.00
N VAL A 62 2.70 -0.29 0.92
CA VAL A 62 2.01 -0.37 -0.37
C VAL A 62 3.04 -0.53 -1.47
N ASP A 63 2.93 -1.60 -2.25
CA ASP A 63 3.85 -1.96 -3.33
C ASP A 63 4.15 -0.80 -4.31
N ARG A 64 3.12 -0.11 -4.79
CA ARG A 64 3.21 1.00 -5.77
C ARG A 64 3.96 2.22 -5.27
N LEU A 65 3.99 2.43 -3.94
CA LEU A 65 4.64 3.59 -3.34
C LEU A 65 6.02 3.23 -2.76
N CYS A 66 6.16 2.03 -2.20
CA CYS A 66 7.40 1.58 -1.56
C CYS A 66 8.43 1.03 -2.54
N ILE A 67 8.02 0.55 -3.73
CA ILE A 67 8.92 0.06 -4.77
C ILE A 67 8.97 1.07 -5.90
N VAL A 68 10.17 1.60 -6.17
CA VAL A 68 10.39 2.48 -7.32
C VAL A 68 10.26 1.66 -8.61
N GLN A 69 9.30 2.04 -9.45
CA GLN A 69 8.81 1.20 -10.54
C GLN A 69 9.65 1.27 -11.82
N ASP A 70 10.32 2.40 -12.04
CA ASP A 70 11.12 2.74 -13.22
C ASP A 70 12.60 2.32 -13.10
N ASP A 71 13.02 1.81 -11.95
CA ASP A 71 14.37 1.28 -11.73
C ASP A 71 14.43 -0.24 -11.89
N ALA A 72 14.58 -0.69 -13.14
CA ALA A 72 14.69 -2.11 -13.49
C ALA A 72 15.87 -2.83 -12.81
N THR A 73 16.90 -2.10 -12.36
CA THR A 73 18.09 -2.70 -11.75
C THR A 73 17.89 -3.01 -10.27
N GLN A 74 17.20 -2.15 -9.54
CA GLN A 74 16.95 -2.31 -8.10
C GLN A 74 15.60 -2.95 -7.78
N LYS A 75 14.66 -2.99 -8.74
CA LYS A 75 13.33 -3.57 -8.57
C LYS A 75 13.35 -4.99 -7.98
N PRO A 76 14.20 -5.94 -8.44
CA PRO A 76 14.24 -7.28 -7.86
C PRO A 76 14.64 -7.29 -6.37
N GLY A 77 15.64 -6.49 -5.99
CA GLY A 77 16.07 -6.38 -4.59
C GLY A 77 15.02 -5.74 -3.70
N ARG A 78 14.30 -4.74 -4.20
CA ARG A 78 13.20 -4.07 -3.47
C ARG A 78 11.98 -4.97 -3.32
N LEU A 79 11.70 -5.85 -4.30
CA LEU A 79 10.66 -6.89 -4.17
C LEU A 79 11.00 -7.86 -3.05
N ALA A 80 12.26 -8.32 -2.96
CA ALA A 80 12.70 -9.19 -1.87
C ALA A 80 12.57 -8.51 -0.50
N ALA A 81 12.90 -7.22 -0.39
CA ALA A 81 12.69 -6.45 0.83
C ALA A 81 11.20 -6.28 1.17
N MET A 82 10.34 -6.11 0.16
CA MET A 82 8.88 -6.07 0.36
C MET A 82 8.34 -7.39 0.88
N ALA A 83 8.85 -8.54 0.43
CA ALA A 83 8.47 -9.83 1.00
C ALA A 83 8.73 -9.88 2.52
N ALA A 84 9.82 -9.28 3.00
CA ALA A 84 10.07 -9.13 4.43
C ALA A 84 9.11 -8.16 5.13
N ILE A 85 8.66 -7.09 4.46
CA ILE A 85 7.65 -6.17 5.00
C ILE A 85 6.28 -6.84 5.11
N TYR A 86 5.86 -7.62 4.11
CA TYR A 86 4.65 -8.44 4.20
C TYR A 86 4.77 -9.53 5.27
N GLY A 87 5.94 -10.19 5.38
CA GLY A 87 6.20 -11.21 6.39
C GLY A 87 6.22 -10.69 7.83
N ASN A 88 6.62 -9.43 8.04
CA ASN A 88 6.62 -8.79 9.36
C ASN A 88 5.37 -7.93 9.62
N ALA A 89 4.43 -7.86 8.68
CA ALA A 89 3.22 -7.09 8.89
C ALA A 89 2.27 -7.86 9.82
N SER A 90 2.06 -7.35 11.03
CA SER A 90 1.05 -7.89 11.96
C SER A 90 -0.37 -7.86 11.40
N LEU A 91 -0.61 -7.12 10.31
CA LEU A 91 -1.91 -6.97 9.68
C LEU A 91 -1.75 -6.80 8.18
N THR A 92 -2.52 -7.56 7.39
CA THR A 92 -2.64 -7.38 5.94
C THR A 92 -4.10 -7.08 5.59
N LEU A 93 -4.31 -5.93 4.95
CA LEU A 93 -5.60 -5.53 4.41
C LEU A 93 -5.70 -6.06 2.98
N ILE A 94 -6.77 -6.81 2.67
CA ILE A 94 -6.96 -7.40 1.34
C ILE A 94 -8.18 -6.75 0.67
N ALA A 95 -7.96 -6.06 -0.45
CA ALA A 95 -9.03 -5.62 -1.33
C ALA A 95 -9.38 -6.76 -2.30
N ALA A 96 -10.23 -7.69 -1.84
CA ALA A 96 -10.53 -8.92 -2.57
C ALA A 96 -11.46 -8.73 -3.79
N ASN A 97 -12.19 -7.61 -3.85
CA ASN A 97 -13.18 -7.35 -4.89
C ASN A 97 -12.94 -6.02 -5.59
N GLY A 98 -12.64 -6.07 -6.89
CA GLY A 98 -12.36 -4.89 -7.71
C GLY A 98 -10.87 -4.56 -7.85
N ASP A 99 -10.59 -3.39 -8.41
CA ASP A 99 -9.27 -2.81 -8.58
C ASP A 99 -9.07 -1.58 -7.66
N ASP A 100 -7.87 -1.01 -7.65
CA ASP A 100 -7.56 0.16 -6.82
C ASP A 100 -8.31 1.45 -7.18
N THR A 101 -8.90 1.50 -8.38
CA THR A 101 -9.60 2.68 -8.90
C THR A 101 -11.00 2.80 -8.34
N ARG A 102 -11.58 1.72 -7.80
CA ARG A 102 -12.96 1.67 -7.33
C ARG A 102 -13.13 1.85 -5.82
N GLY A 103 -12.02 1.96 -5.09
CA GLY A 103 -12.01 2.06 -3.62
C GLY A 103 -12.20 0.71 -2.95
N LEU A 104 -11.98 0.66 -1.64
CA LEU A 104 -12.54 -0.41 -0.82
C LEU A 104 -14.04 -0.18 -0.84
N ARG A 105 -14.78 -0.85 -1.73
CA ARG A 105 -16.25 -0.81 -1.74
C ARG A 105 -16.74 -1.43 -0.43
N LEU A 106 -16.78 -0.61 0.63
CA LEU A 106 -17.26 -0.96 1.96
C LEU A 106 -18.79 -1.16 1.90
N SER A 107 -19.27 -2.17 1.19
CA SER A 107 -20.48 -2.83 1.62
C SER A 107 -20.08 -3.69 2.82
N PRO A 108 -20.71 -3.53 4.00
CA PRO A 108 -20.46 -4.49 5.09
C PRO A 108 -20.87 -5.87 4.55
N PRO A 109 -20.01 -6.92 4.50
CA PRO A 109 -18.89 -7.27 5.40
C PRO A 109 -17.56 -7.75 4.73
N ASP A 110 -17.29 -7.50 3.45
CA ASP A 110 -16.23 -8.24 2.71
C ASP A 110 -14.76 -7.79 2.96
N VAL A 111 -14.49 -7.02 4.02
CA VAL A 111 -13.10 -6.69 4.36
C VAL A 111 -12.51 -7.81 5.22
N SER A 112 -11.79 -8.71 4.57
CA SER A 112 -10.99 -9.73 5.26
C SER A 112 -9.69 -9.11 5.75
N ILE A 113 -9.67 -8.74 7.03
CA ILE A 113 -8.44 -8.33 7.72
C ILE A 113 -7.74 -9.60 8.18
N ILE A 114 -6.59 -9.92 7.59
CA ILE A 114 -5.79 -11.05 8.01
C ILE A 114 -4.69 -10.55 8.95
N THR A 115 -4.80 -10.91 10.22
CA THR A 115 -3.73 -10.75 11.20
C THR A 115 -2.79 -11.95 11.06
N LEU A 116 -1.57 -11.72 10.58
CA LEU A 116 -0.54 -12.76 10.66
C LEU A 116 -0.15 -12.88 12.14
N PRO A 117 0.02 -14.10 12.69
CA PRO A 117 0.44 -14.27 14.07
C PRO A 117 1.75 -13.50 14.28
N SER A 118 1.73 -12.58 15.25
CA SER A 118 2.88 -11.81 15.68
C SER A 118 3.90 -12.75 16.32
N GLY A 119 4.72 -13.39 15.48
CA GLY A 119 5.65 -14.40 15.91
C GLY A 119 5.79 -15.49 14.85
N LEU A 120 6.70 -15.27 13.90
CA LEU A 120 7.65 -16.35 13.68
C LEU A 120 8.45 -16.40 14.98
N ASP A 121 8.02 -17.25 15.92
CA ASP A 121 8.96 -17.85 16.84
C ASP A 121 9.98 -18.56 15.95
N LEU A 122 11.11 -17.89 15.74
CA LEU A 122 12.37 -18.55 15.41
C LEU A 122 12.80 -19.35 16.66
N GLU A 123 12.05 -20.40 16.96
CA GLU A 123 12.49 -21.58 17.70
C GLU A 123 12.33 -22.74 16.70
N SER A 124 13.32 -23.54 16.32
CA SER A 124 14.68 -23.81 16.83
C SER A 124 15.58 -24.24 15.67
#